data_AF-A0A7C4DWK3-F1
#
_entry.id   AF-A0A7C4DWK3-F1
#
_cell.length_a   1.000
_cell.length_b   1.000
_cell.length_c   1.000
_cell.angle_alpha   90.00
_cell.angle_beta   90.00
_cell.angle_gamma   90.00
#
_symmetry.space_group_name_H-M   'P 1'
#
loop_
_entity.id
_entity.type
_entity.pdbx_description
1 polymer ?
#
loop_
_entity_poly.entity_id
_entity_poly.type
_entity_poly.pdbx_seq_one_letter_code
_entity_poly.pdbx_strand_id
1 'polypeptide(L)'
;MLKNWAHPVFRKILRAEARSTKDVKNVNIFKRIYCFLRGLELRNKGLSYGEIRRILRDEIGYTPPKSTVSDWLNGRKTPIGKIRVFDVYKPEVGLILSMVLSDGNERFKRHQLEYKIRFYNTNIDYIEIFKKAFEKLGFSTYIRRKRRRRTAFDKGEWRLSVDSALLYLLLKHYDKYVAGAPDEAGKVLLKGLWLGDGHIGRGVFFYNTDLKLTRTVSKLLRRFEVKHSIQGPYKPHPLGKNQGTKCM
;
A
#
# COMPACT_ATOMS: atom_id res chain seq x y z
N MET A 1 -14.71 5.09 6.87
CA MET A 1 -13.62 4.59 7.73
C MET A 1 -14.04 3.45 8.66
N LEU A 2 -15.20 3.49 9.33
CA LEU A 2 -15.64 2.42 10.23
C LEU A 2 -15.68 1.04 9.55
N LYS A 3 -16.10 0.97 8.27
CA LYS A 3 -16.02 -0.25 7.46
C LYS A 3 -14.60 -0.84 7.43
N ASN A 4 -13.58 -0.02 7.20
CA ASN A 4 -12.18 -0.46 7.21
C ASN A 4 -11.76 -0.95 8.61
N TRP A 5 -12.28 -0.35 9.68
CA TRP A 5 -11.97 -0.75 11.05
C TRP A 5 -12.49 -2.16 11.39
N ALA A 6 -13.57 -2.60 10.74
CA ALA A 6 -14.07 -3.97 10.86
C ALA A 6 -13.11 -4.99 10.21
N HIS A 7 -12.18 -4.58 9.35
CA HIS A 7 -11.21 -5.47 8.75
C HIS A 7 -10.12 -5.82 9.78
N PRO A 8 -10.02 -7.09 10.25
CA PRO A 8 -9.17 -7.45 11.38
C PRO A 8 -7.68 -7.23 11.08
N VAL A 9 -7.25 -7.54 9.86
CA VAL A 9 -5.87 -7.29 9.42
C VAL A 9 -5.55 -5.80 9.33
N PHE A 10 -6.42 -4.99 8.74
CA PHE A 10 -6.25 -3.53 8.70
C PHE A 10 -6.09 -2.95 10.10
N ARG A 11 -6.96 -3.36 11.02
CA ARG A 11 -6.91 -2.95 12.44
C ARG A 11 -5.57 -3.32 13.08
N LYS A 12 -5.06 -4.54 12.84
CA LYS A 12 -3.75 -4.99 13.34
C LYS A 12 -2.60 -4.18 12.75
N ILE A 13 -2.61 -3.92 11.44
CA ILE A 13 -1.61 -3.10 10.75
C ILE A 13 -1.58 -1.68 11.33
N LEU A 14 -2.75 -1.04 11.42
CA LEU A 14 -2.86 0.33 11.91
C LEU A 14 -2.43 0.43 13.38
N ARG A 15 -2.78 -0.56 14.22
CA ARG A 15 -2.31 -0.63 15.61
C ARG A 15 -0.79 -0.72 15.70
N ALA A 16 -0.19 -1.60 14.90
CA ALA A 16 1.26 -1.79 14.88
C ALA A 16 1.98 -0.52 14.45
N GLU A 17 1.50 0.15 13.39
CA GLU A 17 2.08 1.40 12.90
C GLU A 17 1.93 2.56 13.91
N ALA A 18 0.76 2.63 14.56
CA ALA A 18 0.52 3.60 15.62
C ALA A 18 1.48 3.41 16.81
N ARG A 19 1.81 2.16 17.16
CA ARG A 19 2.81 1.85 18.21
C ARG A 19 4.24 2.19 17.80
N SER A 20 4.62 1.87 16.58
CA SER A 20 6.04 1.94 16.15
C SER A 20 6.55 3.35 15.91
N THR A 21 5.66 4.33 15.69
CA THR A 21 6.13 5.64 15.26
C THR A 21 6.50 6.54 16.44
N LYS A 22 7.76 7.01 16.47
CA LYS A 22 8.22 8.04 17.40
C LYS A 22 7.41 9.34 17.20
N ASP A 23 7.09 10.00 18.30
CA ASP A 23 6.41 11.29 18.28
C ASP A 23 7.35 12.36 17.72
N VAL A 24 7.13 12.72 16.46
CA VAL A 24 7.72 13.93 15.87
C VAL A 24 6.80 15.10 16.23
N LYS A 25 7.30 16.35 16.21
CA LYS A 25 6.56 17.60 16.51
C LYS A 25 5.13 17.68 15.95
N ASN A 26 4.80 16.94 14.88
CA ASN A 26 3.45 16.70 14.43
C ASN A 26 3.04 15.24 14.74
N VAL A 27 1.96 15.05 15.53
CA VAL A 27 1.42 13.72 15.87
C VAL A 27 1.27 12.88 14.60
N ASN A 28 1.87 11.70 14.62
CA ASN A 28 1.83 10.76 13.50
C ASN A 28 0.37 10.50 13.08
N ILE A 29 0.12 10.56 11.77
CA ILE A 29 -1.24 10.44 11.24
C ILE A 29 -1.89 9.09 11.55
N PHE A 30 -1.13 8.00 11.54
CA PHE A 30 -1.62 6.66 11.87
C PHE A 30 -2.00 6.56 13.34
N LYS A 31 -1.28 7.23 14.26
CA LYS A 31 -1.71 7.36 15.67
C LYS A 31 -3.06 8.08 15.77
N ARG A 32 -3.25 9.19 15.05
CA ARG A 32 -4.53 9.94 15.03
C ARG A 32 -5.67 9.10 14.48
N ILE A 33 -5.45 8.43 13.34
CA ILE A 33 -6.44 7.54 12.72
C ILE A 33 -6.80 6.39 13.67
N TYR A 34 -5.81 5.74 14.30
CA TYR A 34 -6.05 4.68 15.28
C TYR A 34 -6.89 5.19 16.45
N CYS A 35 -6.48 6.29 17.08
CA CYS A 35 -7.20 6.88 18.22
C CYS A 35 -8.65 7.20 17.88
N PHE A 36 -8.89 7.72 16.68
CA PHE A 36 -10.23 8.04 16.23
C PHE A 36 -11.10 6.79 16.06
N LEU A 37 -10.64 5.78 15.32
CA LEU A 37 -11.43 4.58 15.04
C LEU A 37 -11.65 3.76 16.30
N ARG A 38 -10.59 3.58 17.11
CA ARG A 38 -10.69 2.92 18.40
C ARG A 38 -11.58 3.71 19.37
N GLY A 39 -11.47 5.04 19.37
CA GLY A 39 -12.31 5.92 20.17
C GLY A 39 -13.79 5.80 19.81
N LEU A 40 -14.13 5.75 18.51
CA LEU A 40 -15.52 5.52 18.05
C LEU A 40 -16.04 4.16 18.52
N GLU A 41 -15.25 3.10 18.36
CA GLU A 41 -15.63 1.76 18.82
C GLU A 41 -15.89 1.73 20.33
N LEU A 42 -15.02 2.36 21.13
CA LEU A 42 -15.17 2.43 22.58
C LEU A 42 -16.35 3.34 22.99
N ARG A 43 -16.58 4.42 22.26
CA ARG A 43 -17.72 5.31 22.51
C ARG A 43 -19.05 4.61 22.26
N ASN A 44 -19.13 3.81 21.20
CA ASN A 44 -20.30 2.97 20.91
C ASN A 44 -20.55 1.91 21.98
N LYS A 45 -19.54 1.56 22.78
CA LYS A 45 -19.67 0.68 23.96
C LYS A 45 -20.04 1.44 25.25
N GLY A 46 -20.35 2.73 25.16
CA GLY A 46 -20.77 3.55 26.29
C GLY A 46 -19.65 4.16 27.13
N LEU A 47 -18.37 3.96 26.77
CA LEU A 47 -17.27 4.48 27.57
C LEU A 47 -17.21 6.01 27.58
N SER A 48 -16.79 6.56 28.72
CA SER A 48 -16.52 7.99 28.89
C SER A 48 -15.23 8.41 28.17
N TYR A 49 -15.08 9.71 27.89
CA TYR A 49 -13.85 10.24 27.29
C TYR A 49 -12.60 9.98 28.15
N GLY A 50 -12.75 9.90 29.47
CA GLY A 50 -11.65 9.58 30.38
C GLY A 50 -11.17 8.14 30.19
N GLU A 51 -12.10 7.19 30.17
CA GLU A 51 -11.79 5.77 29.98
C GLU A 51 -11.23 5.49 28.58
N ILE A 52 -11.78 6.12 27.55
CA ILE A 52 -11.26 6.04 26.18
C ILE A 52 -9.79 6.46 26.14
N ARG A 53 -9.45 7.60 26.74
CA ARG A 53 -8.06 8.10 26.78
C ARG A 53 -7.12 7.14 27.50
N ARG A 54 -7.56 6.57 28.63
CA ARG A 54 -6.81 5.56 29.38
C ARG A 54 -6.51 4.36 28.49
N ILE A 55 -7.52 3.78 27.84
CA ILE A 55 -7.34 2.63 26.95
C ILE A 55 -6.40 2.95 25.79
N LEU A 56 -6.52 4.14 25.17
CA LEU A 56 -5.63 4.55 24.08
C LEU A 56 -4.16 4.66 24.53
N ARG A 57 -3.92 5.21 25.72
CA ARG A 57 -2.59 5.26 26.34
C ARG A 57 -2.03 3.86 26.53
N ASP A 58 -2.81 2.96 27.10
CA ASP A 58 -2.36 1.61 27.42
C ASP A 58 -2.16 0.78 26.14
N GLU A 59 -2.97 1.01 25.10
CA GLU A 59 -2.86 0.30 23.84
C GLU A 59 -1.70 0.76 22.97
N ILE A 60 -1.40 2.06 22.87
CA ILE A 60 -0.43 2.59 21.89
C ILE A 60 0.60 3.58 22.47
N GLY A 61 0.62 3.77 23.79
CA GLY A 61 1.54 4.69 24.47
C GLY A 61 1.23 6.17 24.22
N TYR A 62 0.08 6.51 23.65
CA TYR A 62 -0.30 7.88 23.30
C TYR A 62 -1.64 8.26 23.90
N THR A 63 -1.69 9.42 24.56
CA THR A 63 -2.91 9.94 25.21
C THR A 63 -3.35 11.22 24.51
N PRO A 64 -4.34 11.17 23.58
CA PRO A 64 -4.88 12.39 23.00
C PRO A 64 -5.52 13.28 24.08
N PRO A 65 -5.50 14.63 23.93
CA PRO A 65 -6.20 15.53 24.84
C PRO A 65 -7.70 15.24 24.91
N LYS A 66 -8.33 15.45 26.08
CA LYS A 66 -9.77 15.18 26.28
C LYS A 66 -10.65 16.01 25.33
N SER A 67 -10.31 17.27 25.15
CA SER A 67 -10.98 18.16 24.18
C SER A 67 -10.87 17.61 22.76
N THR A 68 -9.69 17.15 22.35
CA THR A 68 -9.47 16.54 21.03
C THR A 68 -10.31 15.28 20.81
N VAL A 69 -10.36 14.38 21.80
CA VAL A 69 -11.20 13.18 21.72
C VAL A 69 -12.67 13.55 21.63
N SER A 70 -13.13 14.48 22.47
CA SER A 70 -14.50 14.99 22.44
C SER A 70 -14.86 15.58 21.07
N ASP A 71 -13.99 16.44 20.53
CA ASP A 71 -14.20 17.07 19.22
C ASP A 71 -14.28 16.03 18.09
N TRP A 72 -13.42 15.01 18.11
CA TRP A 72 -13.45 13.94 17.10
C TRP A 72 -14.70 13.08 17.19
N LEU A 73 -15.07 12.64 18.39
CA LEU A 73 -16.17 11.70 18.59
C LEU A 73 -17.55 12.36 18.44
N ASN A 74 -17.65 13.66 18.68
CA ASN A 74 -18.87 14.44 18.42
C ASN A 74 -18.92 15.02 17.00
N GLY A 75 -17.98 14.66 16.12
CA GLY A 75 -17.97 15.12 14.73
C GLY A 75 -17.60 16.59 14.52
N ARG A 76 -17.15 17.31 15.56
CA ARG A 76 -16.76 18.73 15.49
C ARG A 76 -15.45 18.94 14.73
N LYS A 77 -14.53 17.97 14.77
CA LYS A 77 -13.24 18.02 14.04
C LYS A 77 -12.94 16.67 13.41
N THR A 78 -12.33 16.70 12.21
CA THR A 78 -11.83 15.48 11.57
C THR A 78 -10.37 15.17 12.00
N PRO A 79 -10.10 13.97 12.53
CA PRO A 79 -8.73 13.52 12.82
C PRO A 79 -7.92 13.22 11.55
N ILE A 80 -8.60 13.11 10.42
CA ILE A 80 -8.07 12.61 9.14
C ILE A 80 -7.70 13.79 8.22
N GLY A 81 -8.09 15.02 8.57
CA GLY A 81 -7.77 16.22 7.80
C GLY A 81 -8.24 16.09 6.34
N LYS A 82 -7.34 16.34 5.40
CA LYS A 82 -7.57 16.22 3.95
C LYS A 82 -7.26 14.82 3.38
N ILE A 83 -6.99 13.82 4.23
CA ILE A 83 -6.61 12.50 3.74
C ILE A 83 -7.81 11.80 3.17
N ARG A 84 -7.62 11.31 1.94
CA ARG A 84 -8.65 10.52 1.26
C ARG A 84 -8.75 9.14 1.89
N VAL A 85 -9.98 8.76 2.18
CA VAL A 85 -10.36 7.45 2.70
C VAL A 85 -11.06 6.69 1.58
N PHE A 86 -10.67 5.44 1.39
CA PHE A 86 -11.35 4.50 0.50
C PHE A 86 -11.64 3.20 1.26
N ASP A 87 -12.52 2.39 0.69
CA ASP A 87 -12.88 1.08 1.20
C ASP A 87 -11.74 0.07 0.92
N VAL A 88 -11.12 -0.45 1.98
CA VAL A 88 -9.99 -1.40 1.86
C VAL A 88 -10.43 -2.79 1.39
N TYR A 89 -11.74 -3.04 1.23
CA TYR A 89 -12.25 -4.30 0.70
C TYR A 89 -12.36 -4.33 -0.82
N LYS A 90 -12.28 -3.16 -1.47
CA LYS A 90 -12.48 -3.04 -2.91
C LYS A 90 -11.40 -3.79 -3.70
N PRO A 91 -11.77 -4.50 -4.78
CA PRO A 91 -10.80 -5.21 -5.62
C PRO A 91 -9.76 -4.27 -6.25
N GLU A 92 -10.12 -3.01 -6.49
CA GLU A 92 -9.19 -1.98 -6.98
C GLU A 92 -7.98 -1.77 -6.06
N VAL A 93 -8.13 -2.03 -4.75
CA VAL A 93 -6.99 -2.00 -3.81
C VAL A 93 -5.99 -3.09 -4.16
N GLY A 94 -6.46 -4.30 -4.46
CA GLY A 94 -5.60 -5.41 -4.87
C GLY A 94 -4.86 -5.12 -6.18
N LEU A 95 -5.57 -4.55 -7.16
CA LEU A 95 -4.96 -4.10 -8.42
C LEU A 95 -3.90 -3.03 -8.17
N ILE A 96 -4.21 -2.05 -7.31
CA ILE A 96 -3.29 -0.95 -7.08
C ILE A 96 -2.03 -1.41 -6.37
N LEU A 97 -2.16 -2.26 -5.35
CA LEU A 97 -1.02 -2.79 -4.62
C LEU A 97 -0.11 -3.62 -5.53
N SER A 98 -0.68 -4.53 -6.34
CA SER A 98 0.10 -5.38 -7.24
C SER A 98 0.90 -4.59 -8.27
N MET A 99 0.29 -3.60 -8.90
CA MET A 99 0.98 -2.76 -9.89
C MET A 99 2.09 -1.93 -9.27
N VAL A 100 1.92 -1.47 -8.02
CA VAL A 100 2.98 -0.73 -7.31
C VAL A 100 4.10 -1.65 -6.86
N LEU A 101 3.79 -2.87 -6.43
CA LEU A 101 4.76 -3.86 -5.98
C LEU A 101 5.63 -4.42 -7.12
N SER A 102 5.14 -4.37 -8.36
CA SER A 102 5.89 -4.78 -9.56
C SER A 102 6.71 -3.61 -10.13
N ASP A 103 6.04 -2.60 -10.71
CA ASP A 103 6.71 -1.51 -11.46
C ASP A 103 6.70 -0.14 -10.74
N GLY A 104 6.24 -0.10 -9.49
CA GLY A 104 6.02 1.14 -8.75
C GLY A 104 7.06 1.47 -7.69
N ASN A 105 6.74 2.53 -6.94
CA ASN A 105 7.36 2.80 -5.65
C ASN A 105 6.47 3.68 -4.78
N GLU A 106 6.61 3.51 -3.48
CA GLU A 106 6.09 4.38 -2.44
C GLU A 106 7.21 5.16 -1.76
N ARG A 107 6.92 6.41 -1.40
CA ARG A 107 7.86 7.30 -0.69
C ARG A 107 7.12 8.17 0.30
N PHE A 108 7.63 8.23 1.53
CA PHE A 108 7.20 9.20 2.53
C PHE A 108 8.15 10.40 2.55
N LYS A 109 7.61 11.61 2.40
CA LYS A 109 8.38 12.86 2.53
C LYS A 109 8.08 13.54 3.85
N ARG A 110 8.99 13.41 4.81
CA ARG A 110 8.82 13.92 6.18
C ARG A 110 8.49 15.40 6.26
N HIS A 111 9.18 16.26 5.50
CA HIS A 111 8.99 17.72 5.56
C HIS A 111 7.62 18.19 5.05
N GLN A 112 7.06 17.46 4.08
CA GLN A 112 5.79 17.81 3.44
C GLN A 112 4.62 16.98 4.01
N LEU A 113 4.91 15.98 4.85
CA LEU A 113 3.97 14.96 5.32
C LEU A 113 3.21 14.28 4.16
N GLU A 114 3.88 14.13 3.02
CA GLU A 114 3.31 13.57 1.78
C GLU A 114 3.63 12.07 1.67
N TYR A 115 2.62 11.27 1.33
CA TYR A 115 2.70 9.81 1.19
C TYR A 115 2.52 9.45 -0.29
N LYS A 116 3.60 9.59 -1.07
CA LYS A 116 3.53 9.43 -2.52
C LYS A 116 3.61 7.99 -2.94
N ILE A 117 2.65 7.58 -3.75
CA ILE A 117 2.68 6.36 -4.56
C ILE A 117 2.92 6.79 -6.00
N ARG A 118 3.86 6.12 -6.66
CA ARG A 118 4.20 6.39 -8.05
C ARG A 118 4.30 5.09 -8.83
N PHE A 119 3.94 5.19 -10.09
CA PHE A 119 4.00 4.08 -11.03
C PHE A 119 4.45 4.61 -12.38
N TYR A 120 5.22 3.79 -13.08
CA TYR A 120 5.91 4.17 -14.29
C TYR A 120 5.79 3.03 -15.30
N ASN A 121 5.41 3.35 -16.53
CA ASN A 121 5.41 2.36 -17.59
C ASN A 121 5.57 3.03 -18.96
N THR A 122 6.13 2.33 -19.93
CA THR A 122 6.20 2.80 -21.32
C THR A 122 4.87 2.58 -22.04
N ASN A 123 4.06 1.61 -21.60
CA ASN A 123 2.73 1.34 -22.11
C ASN A 123 1.69 2.25 -21.43
N ILE A 124 1.06 3.14 -22.20
CA ILE A 124 0.02 4.06 -21.70
C ILE A 124 -1.28 3.33 -21.33
N ASP A 125 -1.63 2.25 -22.03
CA ASP A 125 -2.86 1.50 -21.73
C ASP A 125 -2.79 0.88 -20.33
N TYR A 126 -1.60 0.43 -19.95
CA TYR A 126 -1.35 -0.08 -18.61
C TYR A 126 -1.45 1.01 -17.53
N ILE A 127 -1.01 2.24 -17.85
CA ILE A 127 -1.17 3.41 -16.98
C ILE A 127 -2.64 3.80 -16.83
N GLU A 128 -3.43 3.71 -17.90
CA GLU A 128 -4.87 4.02 -17.88
C GLU A 128 -5.68 3.02 -17.06
N ILE A 129 -5.31 1.72 -17.08
CA ILE A 129 -5.89 0.72 -16.17
C ILE A 129 -5.68 1.15 -14.72
N PHE A 130 -4.46 1.60 -14.39
CA PHE A 130 -4.11 2.04 -13.05
C PHE A 130 -4.87 3.31 -12.64
N LYS A 131 -4.97 4.29 -13.56
CA LYS A 131 -5.74 5.52 -13.37
C LYS A 131 -7.21 5.22 -13.05
N LYS A 132 -7.85 4.35 -13.83
CA LYS A 132 -9.24 3.92 -13.61
C LYS A 132 -9.43 3.26 -12.24
N ALA A 133 -8.48 2.44 -11.79
CA ALA A 133 -8.55 1.82 -10.46
C ALA A 133 -8.53 2.88 -9.34
N PHE A 134 -7.69 3.91 -9.46
CA PHE A 134 -7.64 5.02 -8.53
C PHE A 134 -8.93 5.87 -8.55
N GLU A 135 -9.46 6.17 -9.72
CA GLU A 135 -10.70 6.92 -9.89
C GLU A 135 -11.88 6.20 -9.21
N LYS A 136 -11.95 4.87 -9.30
CA LYS A 136 -12.95 4.04 -8.59
C LYS A 136 -12.78 4.03 -7.06
N LEU A 137 -11.57 4.29 -6.57
CA LEU A 137 -11.30 4.56 -5.15
C LEU A 137 -11.52 6.04 -4.79
N GLY A 138 -11.95 6.85 -5.76
CA GLY A 138 -12.27 8.26 -5.62
C GLY A 138 -11.06 9.18 -5.72
N PHE A 139 -9.87 8.73 -6.14
CA PHE A 139 -8.72 9.62 -6.28
C PHE A 139 -8.77 10.41 -7.59
N SER A 140 -8.43 11.70 -7.51
CA SER A 140 -8.04 12.47 -8.68
C SER A 140 -6.58 12.13 -9.00
N THR A 141 -6.31 11.73 -10.23
CA THR A 141 -4.95 11.39 -10.68
C THR A 141 -4.58 12.21 -11.90
N TYR A 142 -3.28 12.39 -12.12
CA TYR A 142 -2.77 13.00 -13.34
C TYR A 142 -1.68 12.10 -13.91
N ILE A 143 -1.71 11.94 -15.24
CA ILE A 143 -0.69 11.25 -16.00
C ILE A 143 0.29 12.30 -16.51
N ARG A 144 1.58 12.06 -16.31
CA ARG A 144 2.64 12.91 -16.86
C ARG A 144 3.61 12.07 -17.66
N ARG A 145 3.88 12.48 -18.90
CA ARG A 145 4.99 11.93 -19.66
C ARG A 145 6.31 12.50 -19.14
N LYS A 146 7.26 11.63 -18.83
CA LYS A 146 8.62 12.01 -18.48
C LYS A 146 9.56 11.66 -19.63
N ARG A 147 10.15 12.69 -20.23
CA ARG A 147 11.30 12.51 -21.13
C ARG A 147 12.48 12.07 -20.27
N ARG A 148 13.07 10.91 -20.55
CA ARG A 148 14.41 10.58 -20.05
C ARG A 148 15.40 11.32 -20.95
N ARG A 149 16.35 12.02 -20.34
CA ARG A 149 17.21 13.01 -20.99
C ARG A 149 18.43 12.42 -21.71
N ARG A 150 18.46 11.14 -22.09
CA ARG A 150 19.74 10.49 -22.43
C ARG A 150 19.97 9.99 -23.85
N THR A 151 18.96 9.69 -24.68
CA THR A 151 19.22 9.28 -26.08
C THR A 151 18.05 9.58 -27.03
N ALA A 152 18.33 9.66 -28.34
CA ALA A 152 17.34 9.87 -29.40
C ALA A 152 16.32 8.70 -29.55
N PHE A 153 16.62 7.54 -28.96
CA PHE A 153 15.78 6.34 -28.99
C PHE A 153 14.95 6.13 -27.71
N ASP A 154 14.96 7.11 -26.80
CA ASP A 154 14.32 6.99 -25.50
C ASP A 154 12.79 7.14 -25.61
N LYS A 155 12.08 6.01 -25.63
CA LYS A 155 10.63 5.94 -25.53
C LYS A 155 10.24 6.38 -24.11
N GLY A 156 10.17 7.70 -23.88
CA GLY A 156 9.94 8.28 -22.55
C GLY A 156 8.80 7.59 -21.77
N GLU A 157 8.96 7.53 -20.45
CA GLU A 157 8.05 6.80 -19.55
C GLU A 157 6.83 7.66 -19.18
N TRP A 158 5.66 7.02 -19.12
CA TRP A 158 4.47 7.61 -18.52
C TRP A 158 4.52 7.40 -17.00
N ARG A 159 4.07 8.41 -16.26
CA ARG A 159 4.04 8.39 -14.79
C ARG A 159 2.65 8.73 -14.29
N LEU A 160 2.15 7.90 -13.38
CA LEU A 160 1.03 8.22 -12.50
C LEU A 160 1.56 8.52 -11.09
N SER A 161 0.97 9.48 -10.39
CA SER A 161 1.34 9.79 -9.00
C SER A 161 0.14 10.17 -8.17
N VAL A 162 0.05 9.59 -6.97
CA VAL A 162 -1.03 9.81 -6.00
C VAL A 162 -0.45 10.02 -4.61
N ASP A 163 -1.09 10.88 -3.81
CA ASP A 163 -0.79 11.00 -2.39
C ASP A 163 -1.85 10.28 -1.57
N SER A 164 -1.45 9.27 -0.79
CA SER A 164 -2.35 8.54 0.09
C SER A 164 -1.61 7.88 1.24
N ALA A 165 -1.84 8.40 2.46
CA ALA A 165 -1.36 7.79 3.69
C ALA A 165 -1.91 6.36 3.86
N LEU A 166 -3.16 6.13 3.45
CA LEU A 166 -3.81 4.82 3.61
C LEU A 166 -3.21 3.77 2.66
N LEU A 167 -2.97 4.10 1.38
CA LEU A 167 -2.28 3.17 0.47
C LEU A 167 -0.83 2.95 0.89
N TYR A 168 -0.13 4.01 1.31
CA TYR A 168 1.23 3.86 1.83
C TYR A 168 1.28 2.88 3.01
N LEU A 169 0.31 2.96 3.93
CA LEU A 169 0.20 2.03 5.05
C LEU A 169 0.01 0.59 4.58
N LEU A 170 -0.88 0.37 3.60
CA LEU A 170 -1.12 -0.96 3.04
C LEU A 170 0.10 -1.50 2.30
N LEU A 171 0.80 -0.68 1.51
CA LEU A 171 2.04 -1.05 0.81
C LEU A 171 3.16 -1.39 1.79
N LYS A 172 3.38 -0.56 2.81
CA LYS A 172 4.40 -0.80 3.84
C LYS A 172 4.21 -2.14 4.56
N HIS A 173 2.96 -2.58 4.72
CA HIS A 173 2.59 -3.83 5.36
C HIS A 173 1.88 -4.79 4.38
N TYR A 174 2.30 -4.80 3.11
CA TYR A 174 1.60 -5.54 2.06
C TYR A 174 1.50 -7.03 2.40
N ASP A 175 2.53 -7.64 2.96
CA ASP A 175 2.57 -9.06 3.30
C ASP A 175 1.45 -9.46 4.27
N LYS A 176 1.17 -8.57 5.23
CA LYS A 176 0.09 -8.77 6.21
C LYS A 176 -1.26 -8.55 5.55
N TYR A 177 -1.41 -7.44 4.81
CA TYR A 177 -2.67 -7.10 4.16
C TYR A 177 -3.09 -8.17 3.16
N VAL A 178 -2.18 -8.56 2.25
CA VAL A 178 -2.41 -9.56 1.21
C VAL A 178 -2.79 -10.91 1.79
N ALA A 179 -2.13 -11.35 2.86
CA ALA A 179 -2.45 -12.63 3.50
C ALA A 179 -3.91 -12.71 4.00
N GLY A 180 -4.49 -11.58 4.42
CA GLY A 180 -5.88 -11.52 4.90
C GLY A 180 -6.80 -10.64 4.07
N ALA A 181 -6.43 -10.35 2.81
CA ALA A 181 -7.27 -9.57 1.90
C ALA A 181 -8.56 -10.34 1.57
N PRO A 182 -9.66 -9.65 1.22
CA PRO A 182 -10.84 -10.29 0.65
C PRO A 182 -10.49 -11.08 -0.61
N ASP A 183 -11.20 -12.18 -0.88
CA ASP A 183 -10.87 -13.08 -1.99
C ASP A 183 -10.79 -12.37 -3.34
N GLU A 184 -11.77 -11.53 -3.65
CA GLU A 184 -11.78 -10.75 -4.90
C GLU A 184 -10.60 -9.79 -5.00
N ALA A 185 -10.23 -9.13 -3.91
CA ALA A 185 -9.03 -8.28 -3.89
C ALA A 185 -7.75 -9.12 -4.06
N GLY A 186 -7.69 -10.31 -3.45
CA GLY A 186 -6.58 -11.25 -3.60
C GLY A 186 -6.43 -11.75 -5.04
N LYS A 187 -7.52 -12.16 -5.70
CA LYS A 187 -7.51 -12.60 -7.10
C LYS A 187 -7.06 -11.49 -8.04
N VAL A 188 -7.59 -10.29 -7.86
CA VAL A 188 -7.23 -9.13 -8.68
C VAL A 188 -5.77 -8.71 -8.43
N LEU A 189 -5.27 -8.86 -7.20
CA LEU A 189 -3.86 -8.67 -6.88
C LEU A 189 -2.96 -9.66 -7.62
N LEU A 190 -3.30 -10.96 -7.64
CA LEU A 190 -2.55 -11.95 -8.42
C LEU A 190 -2.55 -11.57 -9.90
N LYS A 191 -3.70 -11.21 -10.46
CA LYS A 191 -3.78 -10.76 -11.85
C LYS A 191 -2.84 -9.58 -12.12
N GLY A 192 -2.85 -8.56 -11.28
CA GLY A 192 -1.99 -7.39 -11.46
C GLY A 192 -0.50 -7.70 -11.32
N LEU A 193 -0.12 -8.62 -10.44
CA LEU A 193 1.27 -9.05 -10.31
C LEU A 193 1.75 -9.76 -11.58
N TRP A 194 0.89 -10.56 -12.21
CA TRP A 194 1.23 -11.23 -13.46
C TRP A 194 1.28 -10.30 -14.67
N LEU A 195 0.57 -9.17 -14.63
CA LEU A 195 0.66 -8.15 -15.68
C LEU A 195 1.99 -7.38 -15.64
N GLY A 196 2.61 -7.22 -14.46
CA GLY A 196 3.91 -6.58 -14.32
C GLY A 196 5.08 -7.56 -14.43
N ASP A 197 5.16 -8.49 -13.47
CA ASP A 197 6.31 -9.38 -13.25
C ASP A 197 6.05 -10.83 -13.71
N GLY A 198 4.88 -11.08 -14.28
CA GLY A 198 4.47 -12.41 -14.73
C GLY A 198 4.95 -12.73 -16.13
N HIS A 199 5.09 -14.02 -16.39
CA HIS A 199 5.29 -14.55 -17.73
C HIS A 199 4.32 -15.71 -17.97
N ILE A 200 3.62 -15.66 -19.10
CA ILE A 200 2.74 -16.73 -19.57
C ILE A 200 3.28 -17.18 -20.93
N GLY A 201 3.78 -18.42 -20.98
CA GLY A 201 4.32 -19.04 -22.17
C GLY A 201 4.13 -20.56 -22.10
N ARG A 202 5.20 -21.34 -22.21
CA ARG A 202 5.17 -22.79 -21.96
C ARG A 202 4.81 -23.17 -20.51
N GLY A 203 4.88 -22.19 -19.60
CA GLY A 203 4.44 -22.28 -18.22
C GLY A 203 4.01 -20.91 -17.72
N VAL A 204 3.54 -20.88 -16.47
CA VAL A 204 3.10 -19.67 -15.78
C VAL A 204 4.10 -19.35 -14.68
N PHE A 205 4.82 -18.24 -14.84
CA PHE A 205 5.90 -17.85 -13.96
C PHE A 205 5.67 -16.46 -13.39
N PHE A 206 6.20 -16.22 -12.20
CA PHE A 206 6.28 -14.91 -11.57
C PHE A 206 7.71 -14.71 -11.08
N TYR A 207 8.36 -13.64 -11.55
CA TYR A 207 9.76 -13.37 -11.25
C TYR A 207 9.88 -12.07 -10.44
N ASN A 208 10.45 -12.14 -9.24
CA ASN A 208 10.69 -10.93 -8.46
C ASN A 208 11.92 -11.09 -7.56
N THR A 209 12.64 -10.01 -7.34
CA THR A 209 13.84 -9.97 -6.49
C THR A 209 13.51 -9.79 -5.00
N ASP A 210 12.32 -9.28 -4.68
CA ASP A 210 11.79 -9.23 -3.32
C ASP A 210 11.29 -10.61 -2.87
N LEU A 211 12.13 -11.33 -2.13
CA LEU A 211 11.79 -12.63 -1.54
C LEU A 211 10.57 -12.56 -0.61
N LYS A 212 10.31 -11.42 0.03
CA LYS A 212 9.13 -11.23 0.87
C LYS A 212 7.88 -11.18 0.01
N LEU A 213 7.94 -10.58 -1.17
CA LEU A 213 6.83 -10.58 -2.13
C LEU A 213 6.59 -11.99 -2.67
N THR A 214 7.64 -12.70 -3.10
CA THR A 214 7.52 -14.09 -3.57
C THR A 214 6.87 -15.00 -2.51
N ARG A 215 7.28 -14.89 -1.25
CA ARG A 215 6.68 -15.66 -0.14
C ARG A 215 5.21 -15.26 0.10
N THR A 216 4.88 -13.98 -0.06
CA THR A 216 3.51 -13.47 0.08
C THR A 216 2.61 -14.01 -1.03
N VAL A 217 3.07 -13.97 -2.28
CA VAL A 217 2.37 -14.54 -3.44
C VAL A 217 2.15 -16.03 -3.24
N SER A 218 3.16 -16.77 -2.80
CA SER A 218 3.04 -18.20 -2.50
C SER A 218 1.97 -18.51 -1.44
N LYS A 219 1.87 -17.71 -0.38
CA LYS A 219 0.80 -17.86 0.62
C LYS A 219 -0.58 -17.60 0.01
N LEU A 220 -0.69 -16.60 -0.85
CA LEU A 220 -1.95 -16.26 -1.51
C LEU A 220 -2.38 -17.34 -2.52
N LEU A 221 -1.45 -17.87 -3.30
CA LEU A 221 -1.70 -18.99 -4.21
C LEU A 221 -2.14 -20.25 -3.46
N ARG A 222 -1.50 -20.59 -2.33
CA ARG A 222 -1.93 -21.70 -1.47
C ARG A 222 -3.36 -21.51 -0.96
N ARG A 223 -3.72 -20.28 -0.56
CA ARG A 223 -5.07 -19.96 -0.09
C ARG A 223 -6.13 -20.17 -1.19
N PHE A 224 -5.78 -19.94 -2.45
CA PHE A 224 -6.65 -20.24 -3.60
C PHE A 224 -6.42 -21.64 -4.19
N GLU A 225 -5.74 -22.53 -3.45
CA GLU A 225 -5.52 -23.93 -3.83
C GLU A 225 -4.76 -24.11 -5.16
N VAL A 226 -3.98 -23.11 -5.56
CA VAL A 226 -3.16 -23.15 -6.77
C VAL A 226 -1.83 -23.84 -6.45
N LYS A 227 -1.62 -25.02 -7.05
CA LYS A 227 -0.35 -25.75 -6.97
C LYS A 227 0.76 -24.94 -7.63
N HIS A 228 1.88 -24.80 -6.93
CA HIS A 228 3.05 -24.07 -7.42
C HIS A 228 4.31 -24.50 -6.67
N SER A 229 5.48 -24.15 -7.23
CA SER A 229 6.79 -24.31 -6.61
C SER A 229 7.53 -22.97 -6.58
N ILE A 230 8.42 -22.78 -5.60
CA ILE A 230 9.33 -21.64 -5.55
C ILE A 230 10.73 -22.15 -5.91
N GLN A 231 11.45 -21.45 -6.79
CA GLN A 231 12.84 -21.72 -7.12
C GLN A 231 13.72 -20.51 -6.79
N GLY A 232 14.98 -20.76 -6.41
CA GLY A 232 15.92 -19.73 -5.95
C GLY A 232 15.97 -19.55 -4.41
N PRO A 233 16.58 -18.46 -3.90
CA PRO A 233 17.16 -17.35 -4.65
C PRO A 233 18.35 -17.80 -5.50
N TYR A 234 18.38 -17.35 -6.75
CA TYR A 234 19.54 -17.54 -7.61
C TYR A 234 20.66 -16.61 -7.14
N LYS A 235 21.90 -17.13 -7.06
CA LYS A 235 23.06 -16.26 -6.78
C LYS A 235 23.15 -15.22 -7.90
N PRO A 236 23.44 -13.95 -7.61
CA PRO A 236 23.70 -12.97 -8.65
C PRO A 236 24.86 -13.48 -9.49
N HIS A 237 24.61 -13.81 -10.75
CA HIS A 237 25.69 -14.09 -11.68
C HIS A 237 26.51 -12.81 -11.84
N PRO A 238 27.84 -12.86 -11.76
CA PRO A 238 28.65 -11.70 -12.09
C PRO A 238 28.27 -11.25 -13.49
N LEU A 239 28.04 -9.94 -13.68
CA LEU A 239 27.85 -9.34 -15.00
C LEU A 239 28.98 -9.90 -15.88
N GLY A 240 28.62 -10.69 -16.89
CA GLY A 240 29.61 -11.24 -17.80
C GLY A 240 30.48 -10.09 -18.26
N LYS A 241 31.80 -10.19 -18.05
CA LYS A 241 32.76 -9.32 -18.73
C LYS A 241 32.35 -9.37 -20.20
N ASN A 242 32.06 -8.22 -20.80
CA ASN A 242 31.92 -8.09 -22.24
C ASN A 242 33.13 -8.81 -22.85
N GLN A 243 32.94 -10.05 -23.32
CA GLN A 243 33.91 -10.64 -24.23
C GLN A 243 33.77 -9.78 -25.46
N GLY A 244 34.76 -8.90 -25.64
CA GLY A 244 34.87 -8.09 -26.83
C GLY A 244 34.68 -8.99 -28.02
N THR A 245 33.67 -8.69 -28.81
CA THR A 245 33.56 -9.12 -30.19
C THR A 245 34.89 -8.79 -30.85
N LYS A 246 35.77 -9.79 -30.97
CA LYS A 246 36.80 -9.76 -31.99
C LYS A 246 36.05 -9.92 -33.29
N CYS A 247 35.98 -8.82 -34.04
CA CYS A 247 35.77 -8.90 -35.47
C CYS A 247 36.78 -9.89 -36.06
N MET A 248 36.27 -10.88 -36.77
CA MET A 248 36.92 -11.47 -37.94
C MET A 248 35.89 -11.45 -39.06
#